data_AF-A0A7X6TSK2-F1
#
_entry.id   AF-A0A7X6TSK2-F1
#
_cell.length_a   1.000
_cell.length_b   1.000
_cell.length_c   1.000
_cell.angle_alpha   90.00
_cell.angle_beta   90.00
_cell.angle_gamma   90.00
#
_symmetry.space_group_name_H-M   'P 1'
#
loop_
_entity.id
_entity.type
_entity.pdbx_description
1 polymer ?
#
loop_
_entity_poly.entity_id
_entity_poly.type
_entity_poly.pdbx_seq_one_letter_code
_entity_poly.pdbx_strand_id
1 'polypeptide(L)'
;MIKKDKHIGVELILLLGTKALIYYLVYKVYAMTYHQNYLQITLSMGIVAILINWKGKQKYNEKTREFTIGLVGLILLIFFFTKPNLTYNQGKKIMVESNYKNVEELETRSLVTTKFQMGVGKYNAYLYLGFKDDEKKYLLLSPETGEVLEESMDSYVETWID
;
A
#
# COMPACT_ATOMS: atom_id res chain seq x y z
N MET A 1 -16.70 11.93 -35.40
CA MET A 1 -16.98 11.87 -33.95
C MET A 1 -16.19 10.75 -33.23
N ILE A 2 -16.06 9.57 -33.83
CA ILE A 2 -15.51 8.33 -33.24
C ILE A 2 -14.05 8.40 -32.73
N LYS A 3 -13.17 9.25 -33.30
CA LYS A 3 -11.76 9.35 -32.86
C LYS A 3 -11.56 10.08 -31.53
N LYS A 4 -12.46 11.01 -31.15
CA LYS A 4 -12.31 11.85 -29.94
C LYS A 4 -12.58 11.10 -28.64
N ASP A 5 -13.58 10.22 -28.66
CA ASP A 5 -13.97 9.44 -27.47
C ASP A 5 -12.95 8.34 -27.15
N LYS A 6 -12.19 7.88 -28.15
CA LYS A 6 -11.12 6.89 -27.95
C LYS A 6 -9.99 7.40 -27.05
N HIS A 7 -9.63 8.68 -27.15
CA HIS A 7 -8.52 9.20 -26.37
C HIS A 7 -8.88 9.28 -24.88
N ILE A 8 -10.02 9.89 -24.55
CA ILE A 8 -10.52 9.99 -23.16
C ILE A 8 -10.67 8.60 -22.51
N GLY A 9 -11.11 7.60 -23.28
CA GLY A 9 -11.14 6.21 -22.82
C GLY A 9 -9.74 5.71 -22.40
N VAL A 10 -8.70 6.02 -23.16
CA VAL A 10 -7.31 5.66 -22.81
C VAL A 10 -6.86 6.37 -21.52
N GLU A 11 -7.13 7.67 -21.34
CA GLU A 11 -6.74 8.36 -20.10
C GLU A 11 -7.49 7.83 -18.87
N LEU A 12 -8.79 7.52 -19.00
CA LEU A 12 -9.57 6.90 -17.93
C LEU A 12 -9.04 5.51 -17.58
N ILE A 13 -8.74 4.68 -18.59
CA ILE A 13 -8.11 3.37 -18.38
C ILE A 13 -6.76 3.54 -17.68
N LEU A 14 -5.96 4.53 -18.06
CA LEU A 14 -4.66 4.77 -17.45
C LEU A 14 -4.80 5.16 -15.97
N LEU A 15 -5.71 6.07 -15.62
CA LEU A 15 -5.95 6.46 -14.22
C LEU A 15 -6.52 5.31 -13.38
N LEU A 16 -7.53 4.61 -13.90
CA LEU A 16 -8.13 3.46 -13.21
C LEU A 16 -7.13 2.30 -13.07
N GLY A 17 -6.35 2.04 -14.11
CA GLY A 17 -5.28 1.04 -14.09
C GLY A 17 -4.21 1.39 -13.07
N THR A 18 -3.77 2.66 -13.02
CA THR A 18 -2.83 3.14 -12.00
C THR A 18 -3.41 3.00 -10.60
N LYS A 19 -4.68 3.34 -10.42
CA LYS A 19 -5.40 3.19 -9.15
C LYS A 19 -5.42 1.74 -8.67
N ALA A 20 -5.79 0.83 -9.56
CA ALA A 20 -5.83 -0.61 -9.28
C ALA A 20 -4.43 -1.18 -9.02
N LEU A 21 -3.40 -0.73 -9.75
CA LEU A 21 -2.02 -1.14 -9.56
C LEU A 21 -1.51 -0.74 -8.17
N ILE A 22 -1.72 0.51 -7.75
CA ILE A 22 -1.30 0.97 -6.41
C ILE A 22 -2.04 0.17 -5.35
N TYR A 23 -3.35 0.00 -5.50
CA TYR A 23 -4.14 -0.81 -4.56
C TYR A 23 -3.60 -2.24 -4.45
N TYR A 24 -3.31 -2.88 -5.59
CA TYR A 24 -2.75 -4.22 -5.66
C TYR A 24 -1.38 -4.29 -4.96
N LEU A 25 -0.46 -3.38 -5.27
CA LEU A 25 0.86 -3.34 -4.65
C LEU A 25 0.73 -3.19 -3.13
N VAL A 26 -0.10 -2.26 -2.68
CA VAL A 26 -0.27 -2.01 -1.26
C VAL A 26 -0.88 -3.21 -0.54
N TYR A 27 -1.91 -3.82 -1.11
CA TYR A 27 -2.57 -4.97 -0.49
C TYR A 27 -1.74 -6.26 -0.57
N LYS A 28 -1.20 -6.60 -1.74
CA LYS A 28 -0.49 -7.88 -1.96
C LYS A 28 0.98 -7.86 -1.64
N VAL A 29 1.69 -6.76 -1.93
CA VAL A 29 3.15 -6.67 -1.74
C VAL A 29 3.48 -6.09 -0.36
N TYR A 30 2.74 -5.06 0.04
CA TYR A 30 2.94 -4.37 1.31
C TYR A 30 1.88 -4.69 2.35
N ALA A 31 1.04 -5.70 2.15
CA ALA A 31 0.10 -6.18 3.16
C ALA A 31 -0.75 -5.08 3.86
N MET A 32 -1.09 -3.99 3.17
CA MET A 32 -1.80 -2.81 3.72
C MET A 32 -1.01 -1.99 4.76
N THR A 33 0.30 -2.21 4.92
CA THR A 33 1.12 -1.41 5.85
C THR A 33 1.42 0.01 5.35
N TYR A 34 1.15 0.27 4.08
CA TYR A 34 1.35 1.59 3.48
C TYR A 34 0.03 2.38 3.35
N HIS A 35 0.01 3.59 3.90
CA HIS A 35 -1.16 4.46 3.90
C HIS A 35 -1.36 5.11 2.52
N GLN A 36 -2.12 4.46 1.65
CA GLN A 36 -2.33 4.91 0.26
C GLN A 36 -3.54 5.83 0.04
N ASN A 37 -4.33 6.13 1.08
CA ASN A 37 -5.62 6.81 0.94
C ASN A 37 -5.49 8.13 0.17
N TYR A 38 -4.43 8.89 0.42
CA TYR A 38 -4.19 10.15 -0.27
C TYR A 38 -3.96 9.95 -1.79
N LEU A 39 -3.16 8.95 -2.20
CA LEU A 39 -2.96 8.62 -3.62
C LEU A 39 -4.27 8.21 -4.29
N GLN A 40 -5.07 7.39 -3.60
CA GLN A 40 -6.36 6.90 -4.09
C GLN A 40 -7.37 8.04 -4.25
N ILE A 41 -7.40 9.00 -3.31
CA ILE A 41 -8.24 10.21 -3.38
C ILE A 41 -7.80 11.09 -4.55
N THR A 42 -6.50 11.38 -4.67
CA THR A 42 -5.97 12.22 -5.75
C THR A 42 -6.25 11.64 -7.13
N LEU A 43 -6.07 10.32 -7.33
CA LEU A 43 -6.44 9.66 -8.59
C LEU A 43 -7.94 9.74 -8.86
N SER A 44 -8.78 9.61 -7.83
CA SER A 44 -10.24 9.74 -7.96
C SER A 44 -10.65 11.15 -8.37
N MET A 45 -10.02 12.18 -7.79
CA MET A 45 -10.23 13.58 -8.18
C MET A 45 -9.77 13.84 -9.63
N GLY A 46 -8.65 13.24 -10.05
CA GLY A 46 -8.18 13.30 -11.44
C GLY A 46 -9.19 12.70 -12.43
N ILE A 47 -9.78 11.55 -12.10
CA ILE A 47 -10.86 10.93 -12.91
C ILE A 47 -12.06 11.88 -13.02
N VAL A 48 -12.52 12.45 -11.90
CA VAL A 48 -13.65 13.39 -11.89
C VAL A 48 -13.35 14.62 -12.76
N ALA A 49 -12.15 15.19 -12.67
CA ALA A 49 -11.74 16.33 -13.49
C ALA A 49 -11.78 16.04 -14.99
N ILE A 50 -11.32 14.86 -15.42
CA ILE A 50 -11.39 14.43 -16.82
C ILE A 50 -12.84 14.28 -17.27
N LEU A 51 -13.70 13.67 -16.45
CA LEU A 51 -15.12 13.48 -16.76
C LEU A 51 -15.88 14.82 -16.87
N ILE A 52 -15.59 15.79 -15.99
CA ILE A 52 -16.18 17.14 -16.06
C ILE A 52 -15.75 17.85 -17.35
N ASN A 53 -14.45 17.81 -17.67
CA ASN A 53 -13.93 18.43 -18.90
C ASN A 53 -14.51 17.81 -20.17
N TRP A 54 -14.73 16.49 -20.17
CA TRP A 54 -15.41 15.80 -21.25
C TRP A 54 -16.87 16.24 -21.43
N LYS A 55 -17.63 16.32 -20.32
CA LYS A 55 -19.04 16.73 -20.34
C LYS A 55 -19.24 18.19 -20.77
N GLY A 56 -18.27 19.06 -20.48
CA GLY A 56 -18.31 20.50 -20.74
C GLY A 56 -18.18 20.94 -22.21
N LYS A 57 -18.21 20.04 -23.20
CA LYS A 57 -17.97 20.32 -24.64
C LYS A 57 -16.61 20.95 -24.96
N GLN A 58 -15.66 21.03 -24.01
CA GLN A 58 -14.29 21.40 -24.34
C GLN A 58 -13.72 20.36 -25.31
N LYS A 59 -13.18 20.80 -26.45
CA LYS A 59 -12.48 19.88 -27.37
C LYS A 59 -11.39 19.19 -26.56
N TYR A 60 -11.36 17.86 -26.56
CA TYR A 60 -10.20 17.09 -26.11
C TYR A 60 -8.92 17.75 -26.61
N ASN A 61 -8.03 18.03 -25.67
CA ASN A 61 -6.93 18.96 -25.79
C ASN A 61 -5.68 18.24 -25.26
N GLU A 62 -4.54 18.46 -25.91
CA GLU A 62 -3.23 17.98 -25.50
C GLU A 62 -2.93 18.23 -24.01
N LYS A 63 -3.42 19.34 -23.44
CA LYS A 63 -3.34 19.66 -22.00
C LYS A 63 -4.00 18.62 -21.10
N THR A 64 -5.10 17.97 -21.51
CA THR A 64 -5.73 16.91 -20.72
C THR A 64 -4.84 15.67 -20.66
N ARG A 65 -4.18 15.37 -21.77
CA ARG A 65 -3.22 14.26 -21.86
C ARG A 65 -1.98 14.54 -21.02
N GLU A 66 -1.41 15.73 -21.14
CA GLU A 66 -0.28 16.18 -20.31
C GLU A 66 -0.62 16.14 -18.82
N PHE A 67 -1.81 16.63 -18.43
CA PHE A 67 -2.31 16.53 -17.06
C PHE A 67 -2.37 15.09 -16.58
N THR A 68 -2.95 14.19 -17.39
CA THR A 68 -3.10 12.77 -17.01
C THR A 68 -1.74 12.10 -16.84
N ILE A 69 -0.84 12.29 -17.80
CA ILE A 69 0.52 11.73 -17.75
C ILE A 69 1.29 12.30 -16.56
N GLY A 70 1.22 13.61 -16.34
CA GLY A 70 1.86 14.29 -15.22
C GLY A 70 1.32 13.80 -13.87
N LEU A 71 0.01 13.63 -13.74
CA LEU A 71 -0.63 13.12 -12.54
C LEU A 71 -0.19 11.68 -12.24
N VAL A 72 -0.22 10.79 -13.24
CA VAL A 72 0.23 9.40 -13.10
C VAL A 72 1.71 9.36 -12.72
N GLY A 73 2.55 10.14 -13.39
CA GLY A 73 3.98 10.23 -13.09
C GLY A 73 4.24 10.70 -11.66
N LEU A 74 3.56 11.76 -11.22
CA LEU A 74 3.68 12.28 -9.85
C LEU A 74 3.23 11.25 -8.81
N ILE A 75 2.11 10.58 -9.04
CA ILE A 75 1.58 9.54 -8.14
C ILE A 75 2.57 8.37 -8.01
N LEU A 76 3.13 7.91 -9.13
CA LEU A 76 4.14 6.85 -9.11
C LEU A 76 5.40 7.30 -8.38
N LEU A 77 5.89 8.52 -8.62
CA LEU A 77 7.04 9.08 -7.90
C LEU A 77 6.79 9.10 -6.40
N ILE A 78 5.67 9.69 -5.96
CA ILE A 78 5.32 9.74 -4.54
C ILE A 78 5.25 8.33 -3.95
N PHE A 79 4.60 7.39 -4.63
CA PHE A 79 4.57 5.99 -4.22
C PHE A 79 5.98 5.40 -4.06
N PHE A 80 6.88 5.60 -5.03
CA PHE A 80 8.24 5.08 -4.95
C PHE A 80 9.06 5.65 -3.79
N PHE A 81 8.85 6.91 -3.44
CA PHE A 81 9.58 7.57 -2.33
C PHE A 81 8.99 7.29 -0.95
N THR A 82 7.71 6.95 -0.86
CA THR A 82 7.00 6.81 0.42
C THR A 82 6.59 5.38 0.74
N LYS A 83 6.66 4.46 -0.24
CA LYS A 83 6.46 3.03 0.00
C LYS A 83 7.44 2.52 1.07
N PRO A 84 7.07 1.46 1.82
CA PRO A 84 8.00 0.85 2.75
C PRO A 84 9.24 0.27 2.07
N ASN A 85 10.33 0.21 2.85
CA ASN A 85 11.62 -0.34 2.41
C ASN A 85 11.53 -1.85 2.17
N LEU A 86 10.82 -2.55 3.05
CA LEU A 86 10.66 -3.99 3.01
C LEU A 86 9.27 -4.35 2.54
N THR A 87 9.17 -5.38 1.71
CA THR A 87 7.91 -6.06 1.36
C THR A 87 7.57 -7.14 2.38
N TYR A 88 6.33 -7.62 2.40
CA TYR A 88 5.91 -8.70 3.29
C TYR A 88 6.77 -9.97 3.10
N ASN A 89 7.05 -10.34 1.85
CA ASN A 89 7.87 -11.51 1.57
C ASN A 89 9.35 -11.33 1.97
N GLN A 90 9.87 -10.10 1.90
CA GLN A 90 11.21 -9.81 2.42
C GLN A 90 11.24 -9.88 3.94
N GLY A 91 10.21 -9.38 4.63
CA GLY A 91 10.08 -9.51 6.08
C GLY A 91 10.08 -10.98 6.52
N LYS A 92 9.37 -11.85 5.81
CA LYS A 92 9.41 -13.31 6.07
C LYS A 92 10.82 -13.89 5.97
N LYS A 93 11.62 -13.47 4.98
CA LYS A 93 13.01 -13.94 4.84
C LYS A 93 13.88 -13.48 6.02
N ILE A 94 13.74 -12.22 6.43
CA ILE A 94 14.45 -11.68 7.61
C ILE A 94 14.14 -12.51 8.86
N MET A 95 12.88 -12.93 9.05
CA MET A 95 12.52 -13.80 10.18
C MET A 95 13.25 -15.15 10.13
N VAL A 96 13.25 -15.80 8.96
CA VAL A 96 13.94 -17.09 8.80
C VAL A 96 15.46 -16.95 9.04
N GLU A 97 16.07 -15.88 8.53
CA GLU A 97 17.50 -15.56 8.73
C GLU A 97 17.80 -15.23 10.20
N SER A 98 16.81 -14.72 10.95
CA SER A 98 16.92 -14.39 12.37
C SER A 98 16.59 -15.57 13.31
N ASN A 99 16.66 -16.80 12.80
CA ASN A 99 16.40 -18.07 13.52
C ASN A 99 14.95 -18.30 14.00
N TYR A 100 13.96 -17.57 13.46
CA TYR A 100 12.56 -17.92 13.70
C TYR A 100 12.17 -19.14 12.84
N LYS A 101 11.59 -20.15 13.48
CA LYS A 101 11.16 -21.41 12.82
C LYS A 101 9.68 -21.34 12.45
N ASN A 102 9.30 -22.07 11.40
CA ASN A 102 7.91 -22.21 10.92
C ASN A 102 7.17 -20.86 10.80
N VAL A 103 7.81 -19.89 10.14
CA VAL A 103 7.22 -18.56 9.93
C VAL A 103 6.07 -18.67 8.92
N GLU A 104 4.83 -18.54 9.41
CA GLU A 104 3.59 -18.67 8.64
C GLU A 104 2.99 -17.30 8.31
N GLU A 105 2.32 -17.24 7.15
CA GLU A 105 1.53 -16.08 6.76
C GLU A 105 0.18 -16.14 7.48
N LEU A 106 -0.21 -15.03 8.08
CA LEU A 106 -1.53 -14.90 8.70
C LEU A 106 -2.53 -14.33 7.69
N GLU A 107 -3.81 -14.65 7.84
CA GLU A 107 -4.88 -14.05 7.04
C GLU A 107 -4.91 -12.52 7.20
N THR A 108 -4.75 -12.07 8.45
CA THR A 108 -4.48 -10.67 8.78
C THR A 108 -2.98 -10.40 8.68
N ARG A 109 -2.54 -9.88 7.53
CA ARG A 109 -1.10 -9.71 7.20
C ARG A 109 -0.45 -8.46 7.80
N SER A 110 -1.24 -7.50 8.25
CA SER A 110 -0.77 -6.26 8.88
C SER A 110 -1.48 -6.02 10.20
N LEU A 111 -0.75 -5.42 11.13
CA LEU A 111 -1.35 -4.85 12.32
C LEU A 111 -1.10 -3.35 12.40
N VAL A 112 -2.16 -2.65 12.79
CA VAL A 112 -2.11 -1.28 13.29
C VAL A 112 -1.81 -1.36 14.78
N THR A 113 -0.58 -1.73 15.18
CA THR A 113 -0.23 -1.73 16.60
C THR A 113 0.22 -0.34 17.03
N THR A 114 -0.39 0.20 18.08
CA THR A 114 0.02 1.44 18.75
C THR A 114 1.42 1.38 19.39
N LYS A 115 2.00 0.17 19.55
CA LYS A 115 3.30 -0.03 20.21
C LYS A 115 4.52 0.32 19.34
N PHE A 116 4.43 0.24 18.01
CA PHE A 116 5.46 0.76 17.10
C PHE A 116 5.28 2.27 16.88
N GLN A 117 5.28 3.05 17.97
CA GLN A 117 5.32 4.51 17.89
C GLN A 117 6.76 4.98 17.73
N MET A 118 7.25 5.00 16.49
CA MET A 118 8.39 5.84 16.13
C MET A 118 8.04 6.71 14.93
N GLY A 119 7.54 7.92 15.24
CA GLY A 119 7.50 9.04 14.31
C GLY A 119 6.19 9.23 13.54
N VAL A 120 5.86 10.50 13.33
CA VAL A 120 4.73 10.98 12.52
C VAL A 120 4.82 10.36 11.12
N GLY A 121 3.90 9.44 10.79
CA GLY A 121 3.76 8.86 9.45
C GLY A 121 4.12 7.38 9.27
N LYS A 122 4.50 6.65 10.34
CA LYS A 122 4.83 5.20 10.26
C LYS A 122 3.94 4.40 11.21
N TYR A 123 2.89 3.79 10.68
CA TYR A 123 1.78 3.26 11.49
C TYR A 123 1.40 1.79 11.22
N ASN A 124 2.30 0.94 10.71
CA ASN A 124 1.94 -0.46 10.49
C ASN A 124 3.15 -1.40 10.57
N ALA A 125 2.96 -2.56 11.18
CA ALA A 125 3.92 -3.67 11.17
C ALA A 125 3.38 -4.84 10.34
N TYR A 126 4.29 -5.63 9.76
CA TYR A 126 3.94 -6.93 9.22
C TYR A 126 3.73 -7.93 10.35
N LEU A 127 2.63 -8.67 10.27
CA LEU A 127 2.31 -9.71 11.24
C LEU A 127 2.64 -11.08 10.67
N TYR A 128 3.43 -11.84 11.40
CA TYR A 128 3.71 -13.25 11.16
C TYR A 128 3.47 -14.07 12.41
N LEU A 129 3.29 -15.37 12.20
CA LEU A 129 3.32 -16.37 13.27
C LEU A 129 4.61 -17.16 13.13
N GLY A 130 5.30 -17.43 14.23
CA GLY A 130 6.51 -18.24 14.18
C GLY A 130 6.87 -18.81 15.54
N PHE A 131 7.98 -19.55 15.57
CA PHE A 131 8.51 -20.16 16.78
C PHE A 131 9.92 -19.66 17.07
N LYS A 132 10.19 -19.38 18.34
CA LYS A 132 11.53 -19.10 18.87
C LYS A 132 11.65 -19.73 20.24
N ASP A 133 12.75 -20.45 20.48
CA ASP A 133 12.99 -21.18 21.74
C ASP A 133 11.83 -22.12 22.12
N ASP A 134 11.27 -22.80 21.09
CA ASP A 134 10.11 -23.71 21.17
C ASP A 134 8.79 -23.07 21.62
N GLU A 135 8.75 -21.75 21.76
CA GLU A 135 7.54 -20.97 22.03
C GLU A 135 6.95 -20.38 20.75
N LYS A 136 5.64 -20.47 20.63
CA LYS A 136 4.88 -19.87 19.53
C LYS A 136 4.63 -18.38 19.83
N LYS A 137 5.03 -17.50 18.91
CA LYS A 137 4.98 -16.04 19.09
C LYS A 137 4.38 -15.34 17.87
N TYR A 138 3.75 -14.20 18.12
CA TYR A 138 3.48 -13.22 17.10
C TYR A 138 4.74 -12.40 16.84
N LEU A 139 5.11 -12.29 15.56
CA LEU A 139 6.30 -11.57 15.13
C LEU A 139 5.86 -10.34 14.36
N LEU A 140 6.12 -9.17 14.94
CA LEU A 140 5.78 -7.87 14.37
C LEU A 140 7.03 -7.27 13.74
N LEU A 141 7.06 -7.14 12.43
CA LEU A 141 8.20 -6.55 11.71
C LEU A 141 7.89 -5.14 11.25
N SER A 142 8.73 -4.19 11.62
CA SER A 142 8.73 -2.84 11.07
C SER A 142 9.10 -2.91 9.57
N PRO A 143 8.19 -2.54 8.64
CA PRO A 143 8.48 -2.58 7.20
C PRO A 143 9.47 -1.50 6.76
N GLU A 144 9.83 -0.60 7.68
CA GLU A 144 10.71 0.54 7.47
C GLU A 144 12.14 0.27 7.94
N THR A 145 12.28 -0.29 9.15
CA THR A 145 13.57 -0.53 9.83
C THR A 145 13.99 -1.99 9.79
N GLY A 146 13.05 -2.93 9.56
CA GLY A 146 13.31 -4.36 9.68
C GLY A 146 13.37 -4.87 11.12
N GLU A 147 13.17 -3.99 12.11
CA GLU A 147 13.12 -4.37 13.52
C GLU A 147 11.96 -5.31 13.79
N VAL A 148 12.21 -6.32 14.63
CA VAL A 148 11.24 -7.35 15.00
C VAL A 148 10.90 -7.18 16.47
N LEU A 149 9.61 -7.05 16.77
CA LEU A 149 9.08 -7.24 18.12
C LEU A 149 8.40 -8.60 18.22
N GLU A 150 8.63 -9.25 19.35
CA GLU A 150 8.01 -10.52 19.70
C GLU A 150 6.90 -10.25 20.71
N GLU A 151 5.70 -10.75 20.42
CA GLU A 151 4.62 -10.79 21.40
C GLU A 151 4.19 -12.23 21.66
N SER A 152 3.98 -12.57 22.92
CA SER A 152 3.38 -13.86 23.28
C SER A 152 1.95 -13.92 22.74
N MET A 153 1.47 -15.12 22.40
CA MET A 153 0.10 -15.26 21.93
C MET A 153 -0.93 -14.79 22.97
N ASP A 154 -0.61 -14.93 24.26
CA ASP A 154 -1.49 -14.52 25.37
C ASP A 154 -1.60 -12.99 25.48
N SER A 155 -0.50 -12.25 25.25
CA SER A 155 -0.52 -10.78 25.26
C SER A 155 -1.30 -10.20 24.08
N TYR A 156 -1.41 -10.93 22.97
CA TYR A 156 -2.07 -10.45 21.76
C TYR A 156 -3.61 -10.42 21.91
N VAL A 157 -4.19 -11.33 22.70
CA VAL A 157 -5.65 -11.38 22.94
C VAL A 157 -6.12 -10.17 23.74
N GLU A 158 -5.32 -9.72 24.70
CA GLU A 158 -5.66 -8.54 25.53
C GLU A 158 -5.71 -7.24 24.73
N THR A 159 -5.03 -7.16 23.57
CA THR A 159 -4.91 -5.90 22.81
C THR A 159 -6.08 -5.67 21.82
N TRP A 160 -6.95 -6.67 21.61
CA TRP A 160 -8.13 -6.56 20.74
C TRP A 160 -9.45 -6.35 21.49
N ILE A 161 -9.41 -6.38 22.83
CA ILE A 161 -10.55 -6.13 23.71
C ILE A 161 -10.32 -4.79 24.41
N ASP A 162 -10.51 -3.69 23.69
CA ASP A 162 -10.82 -2.35 24.23
C ASP A 162 -11.34 -1.43 23.11
#